data_AF-A0A259E485-F1
#
_entry.id   AF-A0A259E485-F1
#
_cell.length_a   1.000
_cell.length_b   1.000
_cell.length_c   1.000
_cell.angle_alpha   90.00
_cell.angle_beta   90.00
_cell.angle_gamma   90.00
#
_symmetry.space_group_name_H-M   'P 1'
#
loop_
_entity.id
_entity.type
_entity.pdbx_description
1 polymer ?
#
loop_
_entity_poly.entity_id
_entity_poly.type
_entity_poly.pdbx_seq_one_letter_code
_entity_poly.pdbx_strand_id
1 'polypeptide(L)'
;MPETERKTTPAAHRSNGGRLICAGDLPLLHAFALALWQERARERCEPVPECLANSCKFTALFVQALAGGTIRGNWQHVHVRLDSGSIVDLNSDAMDVRLLKLSGIDPYRHDRRFIASRDFKMSLASCNARVKAWVADLKNQRATSWAEELKALQRPMLGPNELT
;
A
#
# COMPACT_ATOMS: atom_id res chain seq x y z
N MET A 1 -35.14 43.20 -7.25
CA MET A 1 -35.34 41.81 -7.70
C MET A 1 -34.15 41.01 -7.20
N PRO A 2 -34.27 40.19 -6.14
CA PRO A 2 -33.15 39.38 -5.68
C PRO A 2 -33.14 38.01 -6.39
N GLU A 3 -32.05 37.71 -7.08
CA GLU A 3 -31.76 36.37 -7.59
C GLU A 3 -31.39 35.45 -6.42
N THR A 4 -32.20 34.41 -6.24
CA THR A 4 -31.97 33.34 -5.27
C THR A 4 -30.80 32.48 -5.72
N GLU A 5 -29.65 32.61 -5.05
CA GLU A 5 -28.55 31.64 -5.16
C GLU A 5 -29.01 30.28 -4.62
N ARG A 6 -29.13 29.32 -5.53
CA ARG A 6 -29.35 27.91 -5.19
C ARG A 6 -28.09 27.39 -4.52
N LYS A 7 -28.18 27.11 -3.22
CA LYS A 7 -27.22 26.25 -2.51
C LYS A 7 -27.20 24.89 -3.20
N THR A 8 -26.20 24.65 -4.04
CA THR A 8 -25.85 23.31 -4.49
C THR A 8 -25.17 22.60 -3.33
N THR A 9 -25.90 21.68 -2.72
CA THR A 9 -25.39 20.69 -1.79
C THR A 9 -24.19 19.96 -2.42
N PRO A 10 -23.07 19.76 -1.73
CA PRO A 10 -22.03 18.90 -2.24
C PRO A 10 -22.61 17.49 -2.33
N ALA A 11 -22.66 16.95 -3.54
CA ALA A 11 -23.03 15.56 -3.77
C ALA A 11 -22.11 14.68 -2.90
N ALA A 12 -22.70 13.94 -1.97
CA ALA A 12 -22.02 12.91 -1.20
C ALA A 12 -21.41 11.91 -2.20
N HIS A 13 -20.09 12.00 -2.39
CA HIS A 13 -19.36 11.04 -3.21
C HIS A 13 -19.34 9.71 -2.45
N ARG A 14 -20.33 8.87 -2.73
CA ARG A 14 -20.34 7.46 -2.31
C ARG A 14 -19.25 6.74 -3.10
N SER A 15 -18.07 6.58 -2.49
CA SER A 15 -17.09 5.61 -2.96
C SER A 15 -17.62 4.21 -2.65
N ASN A 16 -18.28 3.60 -3.63
CA ASN A 16 -18.71 2.21 -3.57
C ASN A 16 -17.45 1.33 -3.76
N GLY A 17 -16.78 0.98 -2.66
CA GLY A 17 -15.51 0.22 -2.65
C GLY A 17 -14.57 0.72 -1.55
N GLY A 18 -14.81 0.28 -0.33
CA GLY A 18 -14.24 0.82 0.91
C GLY A 18 -12.71 0.95 0.91
N ARG A 19 -12.26 2.04 1.54
CA ARG A 19 -10.87 2.28 1.94
C ARG A 19 -10.36 1.04 2.70
N LEU A 20 -9.42 0.28 2.13
CA LEU A 20 -8.91 -0.97 2.73
C LEU A 20 -7.84 -0.77 3.82
N ILE A 21 -7.44 0.48 4.07
CA ILE A 21 -6.27 0.83 4.91
C ILE A 21 -6.58 2.05 5.77
N CYS A 22 -6.33 1.94 7.08
CA CYS A 22 -6.15 3.03 8.03
C CYS A 22 -4.67 3.16 8.44
N ALA A 23 -4.28 4.24 9.14
CA ALA A 23 -2.87 4.46 9.50
C ALA A 23 -2.27 3.32 10.36
N GLY A 24 -3.09 2.63 11.16
CA GLY A 24 -2.67 1.46 11.94
C GLY A 24 -2.27 0.24 11.12
N ASP A 25 -2.65 0.19 9.84
CA ASP A 25 -2.32 -0.93 8.95
C ASP A 25 -0.90 -0.81 8.34
N LEU A 26 -0.23 0.35 8.43
CA LEU A 26 1.06 0.56 7.76
C LEU A 26 2.17 -0.39 8.18
N PRO A 27 2.38 -0.71 9.48
CA PRO A 27 3.40 -1.69 9.87
C PRO A 27 3.11 -3.10 9.33
N LEU A 28 1.84 -3.50 9.30
CA LEU A 28 1.42 -4.80 8.76
C LEU A 28 1.64 -4.86 7.25
N LEU A 29 1.26 -3.80 6.52
CA LEU A 29 1.48 -3.70 5.08
C LEU A 29 2.97 -3.64 4.73
N HIS A 30 3.78 -2.97 5.55
CA HIS A 30 5.23 -2.97 5.42
C HIS A 30 5.79 -4.39 5.56
N ALA A 31 5.46 -5.09 6.64
CA ALA A 31 5.93 -6.46 6.88
C ALA A 31 5.50 -7.41 5.75
N PHE A 32 4.24 -7.30 5.31
CA PHE A 32 3.72 -8.08 4.20
C PHE A 32 4.46 -7.79 2.88
N ALA A 33 4.63 -6.51 2.53
CA ALA A 33 5.37 -6.12 1.33
C ALA A 33 6.84 -6.57 1.38
N LEU A 34 7.46 -6.56 2.57
CA LEU A 34 8.83 -7.04 2.75
C LEU A 34 8.93 -8.54 2.48
N ALA A 35 8.02 -9.35 3.02
CA ALA A 35 8.00 -10.79 2.77
C ALA A 35 7.90 -11.10 1.26
N LEU A 36 7.01 -10.40 0.55
CA LEU A 36 6.84 -10.57 -0.90
C LEU A 36 8.04 -10.03 -1.71
N TRP A 37 8.70 -8.98 -1.22
CA TRP A 37 9.93 -8.48 -1.82
C TRP A 37 11.09 -9.47 -1.68
N GLN A 38 11.18 -10.12 -0.52
CA GLN A 38 12.15 -11.18 -0.27
C GLN A 38 11.89 -12.41 -1.13
N GLU A 39 10.63 -12.79 -1.33
CA GLU A 39 10.26 -13.84 -2.31
C GLU A 39 10.72 -13.46 -3.71
N ARG A 40 10.50 -12.21 -4.12
CA ARG A 40 10.91 -11.75 -5.44
C ARG A 40 12.42 -11.81 -5.66
N ALA A 41 13.22 -11.49 -4.63
CA ALA A 41 14.67 -11.65 -4.68
C ALA A 41 15.06 -13.12 -4.86
N ARG A 42 14.42 -14.03 -4.10
CA ARG A 42 14.64 -15.49 -4.24
C ARG A 42 14.33 -16.01 -5.64
N GLU A 43 13.21 -15.58 -6.24
CA GLU A 43 12.85 -15.96 -7.62
C GLU A 43 13.89 -15.52 -8.67
N ARG A 44 14.65 -14.46 -8.38
CA ARG A 44 15.69 -13.92 -9.25
C ARG A 44 17.09 -14.43 -8.93
N CYS A 45 17.23 -15.28 -7.93
CA CYS A 45 18.51 -15.69 -7.38
C CYS A 45 19.36 -14.48 -6.92
N GLU A 46 18.72 -13.42 -6.43
CA GLU A 46 19.35 -12.23 -5.87
C GLU A 46 19.50 -12.37 -4.33
N PRO A 47 20.43 -11.64 -3.69
CA PRO A 47 20.51 -11.58 -2.23
C PRO A 47 19.18 -11.16 -1.61
N VAL A 48 18.77 -11.85 -0.54
CA VAL A 48 17.51 -11.56 0.14
C VAL A 48 17.60 -10.22 0.88
N PRO A 49 16.73 -9.24 0.59
CA PRO A 49 16.81 -7.91 1.19
C PRO A 49 16.32 -7.91 2.64
N GLU A 50 17.01 -7.16 3.49
CA GLU A 50 16.64 -6.96 4.91
C GLU A 50 15.56 -5.89 5.10
N CYS A 51 15.35 -5.04 4.09
CA CYS A 51 14.35 -3.98 4.11
C CYS A 51 13.76 -3.75 2.71
N LEU A 52 12.87 -2.77 2.57
CA LEU A 52 12.21 -2.44 1.31
C LEU A 52 13.09 -1.63 0.32
N ALA A 53 14.41 -1.62 0.46
CA ALA A 53 15.28 -0.91 -0.47
C ALA A 53 15.05 -1.36 -1.93
N ASN A 54 15.06 -0.40 -2.87
CA ASN A 54 14.81 -0.59 -4.30
C ASN A 54 13.39 -1.08 -4.67
N SER A 55 12.46 -1.16 -3.72
CA SER A 55 11.10 -1.64 -3.97
C SER A 55 10.06 -0.54 -4.22
N CYS A 56 10.45 0.75 -4.18
CA CYS A 56 9.53 1.90 -4.12
C CYS A 56 8.43 1.90 -5.19
N LYS A 57 8.71 1.40 -6.41
CA LYS A 57 7.70 1.26 -7.48
C LYS A 57 6.66 0.18 -7.16
N PHE A 58 7.10 -0.97 -6.62
CA PHE A 58 6.23 -2.07 -6.25
C PHE A 58 5.33 -1.67 -5.08
N THR A 59 5.90 -1.09 -4.04
CA THR A 59 5.18 -0.66 -2.84
C THR A 59 4.25 0.51 -3.13
N ALA A 60 4.63 1.48 -3.96
CA ALA A 60 3.73 2.57 -4.36
C ALA A 60 2.52 2.06 -5.16
N LEU A 61 2.72 1.14 -6.10
CA LEU A 61 1.60 0.51 -6.82
C LEU A 61 0.72 -0.33 -5.88
N PHE A 62 1.34 -1.05 -4.94
CA PHE A 62 0.63 -1.87 -3.96
C PHE A 62 -0.27 -1.02 -3.06
N VAL A 63 0.28 0.06 -2.49
CA VAL A 63 -0.48 1.04 -1.71
C VAL A 63 -1.56 1.70 -2.56
N GLN A 64 -1.25 2.11 -3.79
CA GLN A 64 -2.24 2.75 -4.67
C GLN A 64 -3.42 1.82 -4.96
N ALA A 65 -3.17 0.52 -5.17
CA ALA A 65 -4.22 -0.46 -5.42
C ALA A 65 -5.12 -0.71 -4.20
N LEU A 66 -4.63 -0.48 -2.98
CA LEU A 66 -5.37 -0.71 -1.74
C LEU A 66 -6.06 0.55 -1.19
N ALA A 67 -5.40 1.70 -1.26
CA ALA A 67 -5.86 2.96 -0.67
C ALA A 67 -6.28 4.02 -1.71
N GLY A 68 -6.07 3.76 -3.00
CA GLY A 68 -6.25 4.76 -4.06
C GLY A 68 -5.16 5.82 -4.08
N GLY A 69 -5.52 7.04 -4.45
CA GLY A 69 -4.59 8.17 -4.54
C GLY A 69 -3.68 8.15 -5.76
N THR A 70 -2.69 9.05 -5.76
CA THR A 70 -1.82 9.31 -6.91
C THR A 70 -0.37 9.02 -6.57
N ILE A 71 0.33 8.27 -7.44
CA ILE A 71 1.78 8.09 -7.35
C ILE A 71 2.48 9.42 -7.64
N ARG A 72 3.36 9.84 -6.73
CA ARG A 72 4.19 11.05 -6.79
C ARG A 72 5.64 10.65 -6.51
N GLY A 73 6.56 11.58 -6.71
CA GLY A 73 8.00 11.35 -6.50
C GLY A 73 8.86 11.91 -7.62
N ASN A 74 10.10 11.43 -7.64
CA ASN A 74 11.18 11.81 -8.54
C ASN A 74 11.98 10.56 -8.97
N TRP A 75 13.10 10.74 -9.67
CA TRP A 75 13.88 9.62 -10.21
C TRP A 75 14.44 8.68 -9.12
N GLN A 76 14.60 9.16 -7.89
CA GLN A 76 15.21 8.42 -6.78
C GLN A 76 14.17 7.69 -5.94
N HIS A 77 13.00 8.28 -5.75
CA HIS A 77 11.95 7.71 -4.89
C HIS A 77 10.54 8.04 -5.38
N VAL A 78 9.63 7.09 -5.19
CA VAL A 78 8.20 7.26 -5.47
C VAL A 78 7.35 6.78 -4.30
N HIS A 79 6.24 7.47 -4.08
CA HIS A 79 5.30 7.27 -2.97
C HIS A 79 3.87 7.54 -3.43
N VAL A 80 2.88 7.25 -2.58
CA VAL A 80 1.47 7.57 -2.86
C VAL A 80 1.06 8.81 -2.08
N ARG A 81 0.35 9.73 -2.74
CA ARG A 81 -0.36 10.83 -2.09
C ARG A 81 -1.85 10.59 -2.18
N LEU A 82 -2.51 10.51 -1.02
CA LEU A 82 -3.96 10.37 -0.91
C LEU A 82 -4.66 11.69 -1.25
N ASP A 83 -5.96 11.62 -1.55
CA ASP A 83 -6.78 12.81 -1.85
C ASP A 83 -6.88 13.77 -0.65
N SER A 84 -6.71 13.25 0.58
CA SER A 84 -6.57 14.07 1.79
C SER A 84 -5.28 14.89 1.83
N GLY A 85 -4.36 14.68 0.89
CA GLY A 85 -3.05 15.29 0.83
C GLY A 85 -1.97 14.52 1.59
N SER A 86 -2.33 13.51 2.40
CA SER A 86 -1.42 12.67 3.18
C SER A 86 -0.51 11.83 2.28
N ILE A 87 0.74 11.65 2.71
CA ILE A 87 1.72 10.76 2.06
C ILE A 87 1.62 9.38 2.69
N VAL A 88 1.61 8.35 1.85
CA VAL A 88 1.75 6.94 2.25
C VAL A 88 2.96 6.36 1.51
N ASP A 89 3.93 5.91 2.29
CA ASP A 89 5.21 5.43 1.81
C ASP A 89 5.68 4.28 2.69
N LEU A 90 5.61 3.04 2.18
CA LEU A 90 6.10 1.87 2.91
C LEU A 90 7.64 1.84 2.96
N ASN A 91 8.33 2.66 2.17
CA ASN A 91 9.79 2.69 2.12
C ASN A 91 10.36 3.83 2.97
N SER A 92 9.55 4.52 3.78
CA SER A 92 9.99 5.73 4.51
C SER A 92 11.26 5.53 5.34
N ASP A 93 11.44 4.29 5.84
CA ASP A 93 12.57 3.86 6.67
C ASP A 93 13.52 2.88 5.96
N ALA A 94 13.29 2.60 4.66
CA ALA A 94 14.19 1.78 3.86
C ALA A 94 15.56 2.46 3.73
N MET A 95 16.63 1.64 3.62
CA MET A 95 18.01 2.12 3.65
C MET A 95 18.30 3.17 2.58
N ASP A 96 17.86 2.93 1.34
CA ASP A 96 18.01 3.86 0.21
C ASP A 96 17.32 5.21 0.47
N VAL A 97 16.09 5.20 0.98
CA VAL A 97 15.35 6.43 1.32
C VAL A 97 16.00 7.17 2.48
N ARG A 98 16.52 6.47 3.49
CA ARG A 98 17.29 7.08 4.58
C ARG A 98 18.57 7.74 4.08
N LEU A 99 19.29 7.10 3.16
CA LEU A 99 20.50 7.65 2.55
C LEU A 99 20.22 8.93 1.74
N LEU A 100 19.09 8.99 1.02
CA LEU A 100 18.65 10.23 0.35
C LEU A 100 18.51 11.38 1.35
N LYS A 101 17.76 11.13 2.45
CA LYS A 101 17.53 12.13 3.51
C LYS A 101 18.84 12.60 4.14
N LEU A 102 19.75 11.67 4.47
CA LEU A 102 21.06 11.98 5.05
C LEU A 102 21.96 12.77 4.08
N SER A 103 21.77 12.58 2.77
CA SER A 103 22.52 13.29 1.73
C SER A 103 21.90 14.66 1.36
N GLY A 104 20.90 15.13 2.12
CA GLY A 104 20.22 16.41 1.85
C GLY A 104 19.26 16.37 0.66
N ILE A 105 18.88 15.19 0.19
CA ILE A 105 17.94 15.00 -0.91
C ILE A 105 16.55 14.76 -0.31
N ASP A 106 15.56 15.54 -0.75
CA ASP A 106 14.16 15.34 -0.37
C ASP A 106 13.53 14.20 -1.20
N PRO A 107 13.25 13.02 -0.61
CA PRO A 107 12.66 11.89 -1.32
C PRO A 107 11.17 12.14 -1.68
N TYR A 108 10.53 13.15 -1.10
CA TYR A 108 9.13 13.50 -1.34
C TYR A 108 8.96 14.61 -2.36
N ARG A 109 10.06 15.20 -2.86
CA ARG A 109 10.02 16.17 -3.95
C ARG A 109 9.38 15.54 -5.19
N HIS A 110 8.34 16.19 -5.71
CA HIS A 110 7.65 15.73 -6.91
C HIS A 110 8.24 16.34 -8.19
N ASP A 111 8.74 15.50 -9.08
CA ASP A 111 9.13 15.86 -10.43
C ASP A 111 8.02 15.48 -11.43
N ARG A 112 7.34 16.50 -11.96
CA ARG A 112 6.25 16.32 -12.94
C ARG A 112 6.74 15.75 -14.27
N ARG A 113 7.95 16.12 -14.72
CA ARG A 113 8.50 15.65 -16.00
C ARG A 113 8.84 14.17 -15.90
N PHE A 114 9.49 13.77 -14.80
CA PHE A 114 9.77 12.37 -14.52
C PHE A 114 8.50 11.51 -14.48
N ILE A 115 7.50 11.90 -13.68
CA ILE A 115 6.25 11.13 -13.55
C ILE A 115 5.45 11.08 -14.86
N ALA A 116 5.49 12.13 -15.68
CA ALA A 116 4.81 12.15 -16.98
C ALA A 116 5.55 11.34 -18.07
N SER A 117 6.83 11.01 -17.86
CA SER A 117 7.69 10.38 -18.86
C SER A 117 7.21 8.99 -19.27
N ARG A 118 7.51 8.62 -20.51
CA ARG A 118 7.22 7.28 -21.05
C ARG A 118 7.96 6.21 -20.27
N ASP A 119 9.24 6.43 -19.98
CA ASP A 119 10.11 5.44 -19.33
C ASP A 119 9.62 5.11 -17.93
N PHE A 120 9.19 6.12 -17.16
CA PHE A 120 8.61 5.90 -15.86
C PHE A 120 7.31 5.07 -15.94
N LYS A 121 6.40 5.42 -16.85
CA LYS A 121 5.15 4.69 -17.06
C LYS A 121 5.38 3.23 -17.49
N MET A 122 6.34 3.00 -18.39
CA MET A 122 6.74 1.65 -18.81
C MET A 122 7.35 0.86 -17.64
N SER A 123 8.19 1.50 -16.84
CA SER A 123 8.78 0.88 -15.65
C SER A 123 7.71 0.50 -14.63
N LEU A 124 6.74 1.36 -14.34
CA LEU A 124 5.59 1.02 -13.49
C LEU A 124 4.75 -0.12 -14.09
N ALA A 125 4.49 -0.08 -15.40
CA ALA A 125 3.72 -1.12 -16.09
C ALA A 125 4.36 -2.50 -15.94
N SER A 126 5.69 -2.58 -15.95
CA SER A 126 6.44 -3.84 -15.74
C SER A 126 6.25 -4.43 -14.33
N CYS A 127 5.91 -3.61 -13.33
CA CYS A 127 5.66 -4.05 -11.96
C CYS A 127 4.20 -4.51 -11.73
N ASN A 128 3.25 -4.05 -12.55
CA ASN A 128 1.82 -4.19 -12.30
C ASN A 128 1.34 -5.63 -12.15
N ALA A 129 1.80 -6.55 -13.01
CA ALA A 129 1.36 -7.95 -12.96
C ALA A 129 1.67 -8.59 -11.60
N ARG A 130 2.87 -8.31 -11.08
CA ARG A 130 3.31 -8.82 -9.77
C ARG A 130 2.53 -8.16 -8.63
N VAL A 131 2.36 -6.85 -8.68
CA VAL A 131 1.62 -6.13 -7.63
C VAL A 131 0.15 -6.58 -7.57
N LYS A 132 -0.48 -6.89 -8.70
CA LYS A 132 -1.83 -7.47 -8.72
C LYS A 132 -1.90 -8.80 -7.96
N ALA A 133 -0.89 -9.66 -8.11
CA ALA A 133 -0.80 -10.90 -7.34
C ALA A 133 -0.67 -10.61 -5.84
N TRP A 134 0.21 -9.67 -5.45
CA TRP A 134 0.38 -9.26 -4.06
C TRP A 134 -0.93 -8.77 -3.41
N VAL A 135 -1.71 -7.98 -4.13
CA VAL A 135 -3.03 -7.52 -3.66
C VAL A 135 -4.02 -8.68 -3.50
N ALA A 136 -4.01 -9.65 -4.43
CA ALA A 136 -4.85 -10.83 -4.33
C ALA A 136 -4.45 -11.70 -3.11
N ASP A 137 -3.16 -11.91 -2.90
CA ASP A 137 -2.64 -12.68 -1.77
C ASP A 137 -3.01 -12.04 -0.43
N LEU A 138 -2.87 -10.71 -0.31
CA LEU A 138 -3.29 -9.99 0.90
C LEU A 138 -4.79 -10.18 1.18
N LYS A 139 -5.62 -10.06 0.14
CA LYS A 139 -7.07 -10.25 0.26
C LYS A 139 -7.42 -11.66 0.69
N ASN A 140 -6.74 -12.66 0.13
CA ASN A 140 -6.94 -14.06 0.48
C ASN A 140 -6.50 -14.34 1.94
N GLN A 141 -5.33 -13.85 2.37
CA GLN A 141 -4.87 -14.02 3.75
C GLN A 141 -5.80 -13.37 4.76
N ARG A 142 -6.29 -12.15 4.48
CA ARG A 142 -7.29 -11.48 5.32
C ARG A 142 -8.61 -12.28 5.40
N ALA A 143 -9.09 -12.83 4.28
CA ALA A 143 -10.29 -13.66 4.27
C ALA A 143 -10.14 -14.95 5.09
N THR A 144 -8.97 -15.61 5.00
CA THR A 144 -8.66 -16.81 5.79
C THR A 144 -8.60 -16.51 7.28
N SER A 145 -7.90 -15.44 7.68
CA SER A 145 -7.81 -15.00 9.08
C SER A 145 -9.20 -14.73 9.68
N TRP A 146 -10.09 -14.09 8.92
CA TRP A 146 -11.46 -13.82 9.37
C TRP A 146 -12.29 -15.11 9.49
N ALA A 147 -12.11 -16.06 8.58
CA ALA A 147 -12.78 -17.35 8.64
C ALA A 147 -12.32 -18.21 9.83
N GLU A 148 -11.03 -18.13 10.19
CA GLU A 148 -10.46 -18.81 11.36
C GLU A 148 -10.95 -18.20 12.68
N GLU A 149 -11.01 -16.87 12.78
CA GLU A 149 -11.57 -16.17 13.93
C GLU A 149 -13.06 -16.49 14.14
N LEU A 150 -13.86 -16.50 13.07
CA LEU A 150 -15.28 -16.89 13.15
C LEU A 150 -15.46 -18.34 13.59
N LYS A 151 -14.62 -19.27 13.11
CA LYS A 151 -14.62 -20.67 13.58
C LYS A 151 -14.21 -20.79 15.05
N ALA A 152 -13.24 -19.97 15.50
CA ALA A 152 -12.82 -19.94 16.90
C ALA A 152 -13.93 -19.42 17.82
N LEU A 153 -14.73 -18.44 17.36
CA LEU A 153 -15.89 -17.92 18.09
C LEU A 153 -17.09 -18.87 18.08
N GLN A 154 -17.21 -19.73 17.07
CA GLN A 154 -18.27 -20.75 16.95
C GLN A 154 -17.92 -22.07 17.64
N ARG A 155 -16.70 -22.22 18.20
CA ARG A 155 -16.37 -23.39 19.01
C ARG A 155 -17.20 -23.37 20.29
N PRO A 156 -18.01 -24.41 20.57
CA PRO A 156 -18.69 -24.51 21.84
C PRO A 156 -17.63 -24.53 22.96
N MET A 157 -17.79 -23.68 23.97
CA MET A 157 -17.04 -23.84 25.21
C MET A 157 -17.47 -25.18 25.81
N LEU A 158 -16.69 -26.23 25.59
CA LEU A 158 -16.81 -27.46 26.34
C LEU A 158 -16.52 -27.09 27.80
N GLY A 159 -17.59 -27.00 28.60
CA GLY A 159 -17.49 -26.77 30.03
C GLY A 159 -16.72 -27.91 30.71
N PRO A 160 -15.94 -27.62 31.75
CA PRO A 160 -15.21 -28.66 32.47
C PRO A 160 -16.18 -29.42 33.37
N ASN A 161 -16.79 -30.49 32.87
CA ASN A 161 -17.23 -31.64 33.67
C ASN A 161 -17.92 -32.65 32.77
N GLU A 162 -17.27 -33.79 32.52
CA GLU A 162 -17.87 -35.13 32.56
C GLU A 162 -16.72 -36.15 32.73
N LEU A 163 -16.16 -36.19 33.94
CA LEU A 163 -15.38 -37.32 34.45
C LEU A 163 -16.00 -37.71 35.79
N THR A 164 -17.07 -38.49 35.73
CA THR A 164 -17.55 -39.36 36.82
C THR A 164 -18.07 -40.64 36.22
#